data_AF-A0A3D2SH73-F1
#
_entry.id   AF-A0A3D2SH73-F1
#
_cell.length_a   1.000
_cell.length_b   1.000
_cell.length_c   1.000
_cell.angle_alpha   90.00
_cell.angle_beta   90.00
_cell.angle_gamma   90.00
#
_symmetry.space_group_name_H-M   'P 1'
#
loop_
_entity.id
_entity.type
_entity.pdbx_description
1 polymer ?
#
loop_
_entity_poly.entity_id
_entity_poly.type
_entity_poly.pdbx_seq_one_letter_code
_entity_poly.pdbx_strand_id
1 'polypeptide(L)' 'DQGKEIPTFSNSGVEFQFKNSTYGFKTKHKLLPIPRKEIELNPNMVQNENW' A
#
# COMPACT_ATOMS: atom_id res chain seq x y z
N ASP A 1 -9.09 0.27 12.04
CA ASP A 1 -8.06 -0.43 11.25
C ASP A 1 -8.59 -0.96 9.91
N GLN A 2 -8.90 -0.07 8.96
CA GLN A 2 -9.40 -0.49 7.65
C GLN A 2 -8.32 -1.25 6.87
N GLY A 3 -8.70 -2.41 6.29
CA GLY A 3 -7.81 -3.25 5.49
C GLY A 3 -6.90 -4.20 6.28
N LYS A 4 -7.07 -4.31 7.61
CA LYS A 4 -6.31 -5.22 8.49
C LYS A 4 -6.66 -6.68 8.28
N GLU A 5 -7.94 -6.96 8.10
CA GLU A 5 -8.46 -8.32 7.93
C GLU A 5 -9.15 -8.41 6.57
N ILE A 6 -8.93 -9.52 5.88
CA ILE A 6 -9.50 -9.77 4.56
C ILE A 6 -10.62 -10.79 4.75
N PRO A 7 -11.89 -10.40 4.50
CA PRO A 7 -12.99 -11.34 4.61
C PRO A 7 -12.90 -12.39 3.50
N THR A 8 -13.06 -13.63 3.90
CA THR A 8 -13.21 -14.79 3.02
C THR A 8 -14.65 -15.28 3.13
N PHE A 9 -15.27 -15.59 2.00
CA PHE A 9 -16.63 -16.08 1.96
C PHE A 9 -16.61 -17.59 1.70
N SER A 10 -17.18 -18.35 2.62
CA SER A 10 -17.31 -19.82 2.55
C SER A 10 -18.78 -20.22 2.75
N ASN A 11 -19.11 -21.51 2.55
CA ASN A 11 -20.46 -22.02 2.81
C ASN A 11 -20.92 -21.84 4.28
N SER A 12 -19.98 -21.62 5.22
CA SER A 12 -20.23 -21.34 6.64
C SER A 12 -20.43 -19.85 6.95
N GLY A 13 -20.23 -18.94 5.98
CA GLY A 13 -20.42 -17.50 6.13
C GLY A 13 -19.14 -16.69 5.87
N VAL A 14 -18.98 -15.58 6.62
CA VAL A 14 -17.80 -14.71 6.51
C VAL A 14 -16.76 -15.14 7.53
N GLU A 15 -15.58 -15.50 7.05
CA GLU A 15 -14.43 -15.88 7.87
C GLU A 15 -13.25 -14.92 7.62
N PHE A 16 -12.51 -14.54 8.66
CA PHE A 16 -11.39 -13.60 8.58
C PHE A 16 -10.06 -14.34 8.72
N GLN A 17 -9.74 -15.20 7.76
CA GLN A 17 -8.58 -16.08 7.83
C GLN A 17 -7.24 -15.37 7.53
N PHE A 18 -7.29 -14.25 6.80
CA PHE A 18 -6.08 -13.54 6.36
C PHE A 18 -5.93 -12.19 7.03
N LYS A 19 -4.72 -11.91 7.51
CA LYS A 19 -4.32 -10.64 8.10
C LYS A 19 -3.32 -9.95 7.18
N ASN A 20 -3.59 -8.69 6.86
CA ASN A 20 -2.64 -7.82 6.20
C ASN A 20 -1.76 -7.19 7.28
N SER A 21 -0.43 -7.32 7.18
CA SER A 21 0.51 -6.64 8.09
C SER A 21 0.74 -5.18 7.72
N THR A 22 0.35 -4.78 6.50
CA THR A 22 0.69 -3.50 5.89
C THR A 22 -0.55 -2.63 5.64
N TYR A 23 -1.58 -2.79 6.46
CA TYR A 23 -2.83 -2.03 6.37
C TYR A 23 -2.69 -0.59 6.89
N GLY A 24 -3.71 0.21 6.63
CA GLY A 24 -3.84 1.56 7.17
C GLY A 24 -2.91 2.60 6.53
N PHE A 25 -2.90 3.78 7.15
CA PHE A 25 -2.05 4.89 6.73
C PHE A 25 -0.60 4.65 7.19
N LYS A 26 0.36 4.94 6.31
CA LYS A 26 1.79 4.76 6.54
C LYS A 26 2.51 6.07 6.29
N THR A 27 3.73 6.19 6.80
CA THR A 27 4.60 7.36 6.57
C THR A 27 4.75 7.69 5.08
N LYS A 28 4.87 6.70 4.21
CA LYS A 28 4.95 6.90 2.75
C LYS A 28 3.73 7.62 2.16
N HIS A 29 2.54 7.43 2.72
CA HIS A 29 1.31 8.06 2.23
C HIS A 29 1.23 9.57 2.57
N LYS A 30 2.23 10.13 3.26
CA LYS A 30 2.35 11.59 3.48
C LYS A 30 2.72 12.33 2.19
N LEU A 31 3.38 11.66 1.24
CA LEU A 31 3.79 12.21 -0.04
C LEU A 31 3.29 11.33 -1.17
N LEU A 32 3.06 11.91 -2.35
CA LEU A 32 2.72 11.16 -3.55
C LEU A 32 3.98 10.56 -4.18
N PRO A 33 3.90 9.39 -4.83
CA PRO A 33 5.03 8.87 -5.60
C PRO A 33 5.33 9.80 -6.77
N ILE A 34 6.61 10.10 -6.96
CA ILE A 34 7.08 10.81 -8.15
C ILE A 34 6.88 9.90 -9.37
N PRO A 35 6.31 10.40 -10.48
CA PRO A 35 6.12 9.60 -11.69
C PRO A 35 7.43 9.02 -12.19
N ARG A 36 7.40 7.73 -12.58
CA ARG A 36 8.60 7.01 -13.05
C ARG A 36 9.31 7.74 -14.21
N LYS A 37 8.54 8.31 -15.14
CA LYS A 37 9.10 8.99 -16.31
C LYS A 37 9.96 10.21 -15.94
N GLU A 38 9.60 10.92 -14.87
CA GLU A 38 10.35 12.09 -14.40
C GLU A 38 11.69 11.68 -13.77
N ILE A 39 11.71 10.54 -13.06
CA ILE A 39 12.93 9.95 -12.49
C ILE A 39 13.86 9.46 -13.62
N GLU A 40 13.30 8.84 -14.66
CA GLU A 40 14.07 8.39 -15.83
C GLU A 40 14.67 9.57 -16.63
N LEU A 41 13.99 10.71 -16.66
CA LEU A 41 14.40 11.89 -17.43
C LEU A 41 15.41 12.77 -16.66
N ASN A 42 15.23 12.91 -15.34
CA ASN A 42 16.08 13.73 -14.49
C ASN A 42 16.88 12.86 -13.50
N PRO A 43 18.17 12.58 -13.76
CA PRO A 43 18.97 11.73 -12.88
C PRO A 43 19.24 12.34 -11.49
N ASN A 44 18.98 13.64 -11.29
CA ASN A 44 19.07 14.28 -9.99
C ASN A 44 17.79 14.13 -9.16
N MET A 45 16.70 13.63 -9.75
CA MET A 45 15.45 13.35 -9.02
C MET A 45 15.50 11.97 -8.37
N VAL A 46 15.22 11.96 -7.07
CA VAL A 46 15.13 10.73 -6.26
C VAL A 46 13.69 10.55 -5.81
N GLN A 47 13.20 9.31 -5.86
CA GLN A 47 11.86 8.97 -5.39
C GLN A 47 11.67 9.30 -3.91
N ASN A 48 10.44 9.64 -3.53
CA ASN A 48 10.06 9.82 -2.13
C ASN A 48 10.23 8.51 -1.35
N GLU A 49 10.65 8.60 -0.10
CA GLU A 49 10.97 7.43 0.71
C GLU A 49 9.81 6.41 0.75
N ASN A 50 10.13 5.14 0.51
CA ASN A 50 9.21 4.00 0.54
C ASN A 50 8.10 3.98 -0.56
N TRP A 51 8.27 4.76 -1.63
CA TRP A 51 7.54 4.62 -2.91
C TRP A 51 8.39 3.92 -3.96
#